data_AF-A0A148N513-F1
#
_entry.id   AF-A0A148N513-F1
#
_cell.length_a   1.000
_cell.length_b   1.000
_cell.length_c   1.000
_cell.angle_alpha   90.00
_cell.angle_beta   90.00
_cell.angle_gamma   90.00
#
_symmetry.space_group_name_H-M   'P 1'
#
loop_
_entity.id
_entity.type
_entity.pdbx_description
1 polymer ?
#
loop_
_entity_poly.entity_id
_entity_poly.type
_entity_poly.pdbx_seq_one_letter_code
_entity_poly.pdbx_strand_id
1 'polypeptide(L)'
;MRKEFAKVLRDKFVKAMKERFTEFEAISLKGNPYVWPGERVFLWKPTDSLHCYVILSVSPQYDEFYVHVGWSKLGRFPHLGRGVFRPTRERQEFNEEEYLVKLSMLCGENDGWSVSDMTALGDSETLPDFEKLVESQVRNIPATTARAIVYPVVEKALDCLEKKGIPYLNDFLAYTIEK
;
A
#
# COMPACT_ATOMS: atom_id res chain seq x y z
N MET A 1 -0.54 10.17 9.84
CA MET A 1 0.04 10.98 8.73
C MET A 1 -0.57 12.37 8.67
N ARG A 2 0.25 13.40 8.41
CA ARG A 2 -0.21 14.78 8.14
C ARG A 2 -1.22 14.83 6.98
N LYS A 3 -2.25 15.67 7.12
CA LYS A 3 -3.40 15.70 6.20
C LYS A 3 -3.01 15.94 4.73
N GLU A 4 -2.12 16.91 4.49
CA GLU A 4 -1.71 17.24 3.12
C GLU A 4 -0.84 16.13 2.51
N PHE A 5 0.01 15.47 3.30
CA PHE A 5 0.78 14.31 2.84
C PHE A 5 -0.16 13.18 2.42
N ALA A 6 -1.12 12.83 3.26
CA ALA A 6 -2.08 11.76 2.98
C ALA A 6 -2.96 12.08 1.75
N LYS A 7 -3.25 13.35 1.48
CA LYS A 7 -3.97 13.78 0.28
C LYS A 7 -3.10 13.61 -0.96
N VAL A 8 -1.93 14.24 -0.97
CA VAL A 8 -0.96 14.20 -2.08
C VAL A 8 -0.57 12.76 -2.43
N LEU A 9 -0.37 11.92 -1.42
CA LEU A 9 -0.06 10.50 -1.55
C LEU A 9 -1.19 9.75 -2.27
N ARG A 10 -2.42 9.89 -1.78
CA ARG A 10 -3.58 9.20 -2.37
C ARG A 10 -3.82 9.65 -3.80
N ASP A 11 -3.74 10.95 -4.07
CA ASP A 11 -3.94 11.50 -5.41
C ASP A 11 -2.88 10.95 -6.39
N LYS A 12 -1.62 10.94 -5.98
CA LYS A 12 -0.51 10.42 -6.80
C LYS A 12 -0.65 8.93 -7.06
N PHE A 13 -0.91 8.14 -6.01
CA PHE A 13 -1.03 6.69 -6.13
C PHE A 13 -2.23 6.30 -6.99
N VAL A 14 -3.40 6.91 -6.78
CA VAL A 14 -4.60 6.64 -7.59
C VAL A 14 -4.37 7.01 -9.06
N LYS A 15 -3.74 8.15 -9.33
CA LYS A 15 -3.40 8.54 -10.70
C LYS A 15 -2.48 7.51 -11.35
N ALA A 16 -1.41 7.13 -10.68
CA ALA A 16 -0.47 6.15 -11.20
C ALA A 16 -1.10 4.77 -11.40
N MET A 17 -1.98 4.32 -10.50
CA MET A 17 -2.71 3.05 -10.66
C MET A 17 -3.51 3.02 -11.96
N LYS A 18 -4.23 4.10 -12.26
CA LYS A 18 -5.02 4.23 -13.50
C LYS A 18 -4.16 4.29 -14.77
N GLU A 19 -2.95 4.83 -14.67
CA GLU A 19 -2.06 5.04 -15.82
C GLU A 19 -1.15 3.83 -16.09
N ARG A 20 -0.67 3.14 -15.06
CA ARG A 20 0.35 2.08 -15.16
C ARG A 20 -0.23 0.66 -15.09
N PHE A 21 -1.36 0.47 -14.43
CA PHE A 21 -1.92 -0.87 -14.11
C PHE A 21 -3.38 -0.93 -14.55
N THR A 22 -3.60 -0.91 -15.87
CA THR A 22 -4.93 -0.75 -16.48
C THR A 22 -5.90 -1.90 -16.20
N GLU A 23 -5.39 -3.07 -15.81
CA GLU A 23 -6.19 -4.22 -15.38
C GLU A 23 -6.86 -4.03 -14.00
N PHE A 24 -6.44 -3.02 -13.24
CA PHE A 24 -6.97 -2.71 -11.92
C PHE A 24 -7.99 -1.57 -11.96
N GLU A 25 -9.19 -1.84 -11.46
CA GLU A 25 -10.24 -0.86 -11.28
C GLU A 25 -10.31 -0.37 -9.84
N ALA A 26 -10.41 0.94 -9.64
CA ALA A 26 -10.62 1.51 -8.31
C ALA A 26 -12.06 1.22 -7.84
N ILE A 27 -12.20 0.56 -6.69
CA ILE A 27 -13.49 0.20 -6.11
C ILE A 27 -13.73 0.88 -4.77
N SER A 28 -15.01 1.12 -4.46
CA SER A 28 -15.45 1.61 -3.16
C SER A 28 -16.12 0.50 -2.38
N LEU A 29 -15.56 0.17 -1.22
CA LEU A 29 -16.09 -0.85 -0.30
C LEU A 29 -16.70 -0.18 0.93
N LYS A 30 -17.55 0.83 0.70
CA LYS A 30 -18.18 1.60 1.78
C LYS A 30 -18.98 0.66 2.71
N GLY A 31 -18.67 0.70 4.00
CA GLY A 31 -19.34 -0.11 5.01
C GLY A 31 -18.80 -1.54 5.16
N ASN A 32 -17.79 -1.94 4.38
CA ASN A 32 -17.12 -3.21 4.58
C ASN A 32 -16.27 -3.18 5.87
N PRO A 33 -16.47 -4.11 6.83
CA PRO A 33 -15.75 -4.09 8.11
C PRO A 33 -14.25 -4.36 8.00
N TYR A 34 -13.77 -4.87 6.87
CA TYR A 34 -12.36 -5.20 6.61
C TYR A 34 -11.59 -4.09 5.85
N VAL A 35 -12.27 -2.97 5.56
CA VAL A 35 -11.69 -1.82 4.85
C VAL A 35 -11.72 -0.60 5.77
N TRP A 36 -10.54 -0.05 6.04
CA TRP A 36 -10.41 1.08 6.94
C TRP A 36 -10.80 2.38 6.23
N PRO A 37 -11.36 3.36 6.97
CA PRO A 37 -11.65 4.67 6.39
C PRO A 37 -10.42 5.31 5.75
N GLY A 38 -10.56 5.73 4.50
CA GLY A 38 -9.51 6.46 3.78
C GLY A 38 -8.58 5.58 2.94
N GLU A 39 -8.75 4.27 2.96
CA GLU A 39 -8.04 3.35 2.06
C GLU A 39 -8.45 3.55 0.60
N ARG A 40 -7.58 3.11 -0.30
CA ARG A 40 -7.89 2.98 -1.73
C ARG A 40 -7.71 1.53 -2.11
N VAL A 41 -8.77 0.92 -2.62
CA VAL A 41 -8.79 -0.47 -3.03
C VAL A 41 -8.91 -0.51 -4.53
N PHE A 42 -8.03 -1.28 -5.15
CA PHE A 42 -8.04 -1.55 -6.57
C PHE A 42 -8.21 -3.05 -6.76
N LEU A 43 -9.06 -3.41 -7.71
CA LEU A 43 -9.49 -4.77 -7.97
C LEU A 43 -9.22 -5.11 -9.43
N TRP A 44 -8.51 -6.21 -9.65
CA TRP A 44 -8.42 -6.89 -10.93
C TRP A 44 -9.19 -8.21 -10.84
N LYS A 45 -10.04 -8.49 -11.84
CA LYS A 45 -10.88 -9.71 -11.91
C LYS A 45 -10.52 -10.58 -13.11
N PRO A 46 -9.54 -11.50 -12.98
CA PRO A 46 -9.28 -12.49 -14.01
C PRO A 46 -10.48 -13.40 -14.32
N THR A 47 -11.29 -13.72 -13.30
CA THR A 47 -12.56 -14.44 -13.43
C THR A 47 -13.58 -13.89 -12.43
N ASP A 48 -14.84 -14.37 -12.49
CA ASP A 48 -15.89 -13.95 -11.54
C ASP A 48 -15.61 -14.38 -10.08
N SER A 49 -14.89 -15.48 -9.88
CA SER A 49 -14.53 -15.98 -8.55
C SER A 49 -13.13 -15.54 -8.11
N LEU A 50 -12.24 -15.22 -9.05
CA LEU A 50 -10.85 -14.89 -8.76
C LEU A 50 -10.64 -13.39 -8.79
N HIS A 51 -10.38 -12.81 -7.62
CA HIS A 51 -10.18 -11.39 -7.44
C HIS A 51 -8.77 -11.11 -6.91
N CYS A 52 -8.02 -10.26 -7.60
CA CYS A 52 -6.73 -9.74 -7.16
C CYS A 52 -6.88 -8.30 -6.64
N TYR A 53 -6.19 -7.99 -5.55
CA TYR A 53 -6.33 -6.72 -4.86
C TYR A 53 -5.00 -5.99 -4.73
N VAL A 54 -5.03 -4.68 -4.92
CA VAL A 54 -4.01 -3.74 -4.45
C VAL A 54 -4.69 -2.77 -3.48
N ILE A 55 -4.18 -2.67 -2.27
CA ILE A 55 -4.80 -1.86 -1.20
C ILE A 55 -3.78 -0.87 -0.66
N LEU A 56 -4.06 0.41 -0.82
CA LEU A 56 -3.31 1.48 -0.20
C LEU A 56 -3.93 1.85 1.14
N SER A 57 -3.12 1.79 2.20
CA SER A 57 -3.45 2.17 3.57
C SER A 57 -2.51 3.26 4.05
N VAL A 58 -3.02 4.27 4.73
CA VAL A 58 -2.21 5.34 5.33
C VAL A 58 -2.26 5.19 6.83
N SER A 59 -1.11 5.25 7.50
CA SER A 59 -1.03 5.18 8.96
C SER A 59 -1.69 6.42 9.58
N PRO A 60 -2.65 6.26 10.51
CA PRO A 60 -3.21 7.40 11.21
C PRO A 60 -2.19 8.02 12.16
N GLN A 61 -1.34 7.21 12.80
CA GLN A 61 -0.37 7.66 13.81
C GLN A 61 0.90 8.23 13.18
N TYR A 62 1.43 7.59 12.15
CA TYR A 62 2.75 7.92 11.60
C TYR A 62 2.65 8.49 10.18
N ASP A 63 3.71 9.13 9.72
CA ASP A 63 3.85 9.63 8.35
C ASP A 63 4.36 8.51 7.43
N GLU A 64 3.65 7.40 7.43
CA GLU A 64 3.96 6.20 6.66
C GLU A 64 2.71 5.68 5.95
N PHE A 65 2.92 4.84 4.94
CA PHE A 65 1.85 4.13 4.27
C PHE A 65 2.25 2.71 3.92
N TYR A 66 1.23 1.91 3.66
CA TYR A 66 1.36 0.51 3.30
C TYR A 66 0.60 0.26 2.01
N VAL A 67 1.18 -0.59 1.17
CA VAL A 67 0.52 -1.16 0.01
C VAL A 67 0.43 -2.65 0.29
N HIS A 68 -0.77 -3.21 0.22
CA HIS A 68 -0.97 -4.64 0.29
C HIS A 68 -1.32 -5.15 -1.10
N VAL A 69 -0.85 -6.35 -1.42
CA VAL A 69 -1.23 -7.09 -2.62
C VAL A 69 -1.69 -8.49 -2.23
N GLY A 70 -2.59 -9.06 -3.01
CA GLY A 70 -3.04 -10.42 -2.80
C GLY A 70 -4.33 -10.75 -3.53
N TRP A 71 -5.07 -11.73 -3.03
CA TRP A 71 -6.22 -12.30 -3.75
C TRP A 71 -7.32 -12.83 -2.83
N SER A 72 -8.47 -13.11 -3.45
CA SER A 72 -9.52 -13.98 -2.97
C SER A 72 -10.01 -14.86 -4.11
N LYS A 73 -10.10 -16.17 -3.88
CA LYS A 73 -10.72 -17.16 -4.80
C LYS A 73 -12.24 -17.26 -4.61
N LEU A 74 -12.80 -16.48 -3.69
CA LEU A 74 -14.20 -16.54 -3.27
C LEU A 74 -15.09 -15.45 -3.88
N GLY A 75 -14.58 -14.67 -4.86
CA GLY A 75 -15.33 -13.61 -5.53
C GLY A 75 -15.69 -12.44 -4.62
N ARG A 76 -14.99 -12.24 -3.50
CA ARG A 76 -15.27 -11.19 -2.51
C ARG A 76 -14.00 -10.60 -1.93
N PHE A 77 -14.13 -9.47 -1.23
CA PHE A 77 -13.00 -8.88 -0.52
C PHE A 77 -12.48 -9.85 0.56
N PRO A 78 -11.15 -9.99 0.74
CA PRO A 78 -10.58 -10.91 1.73
C PRO A 78 -11.11 -10.62 3.14
N HIS A 79 -11.57 -11.67 3.83
CA HIS A 79 -11.99 -11.59 5.24
C HIS A 79 -10.87 -12.03 6.19
N LEU A 80 -9.92 -12.85 5.70
CA LEU A 80 -8.70 -13.12 6.45
C LEU A 80 -7.96 -11.80 6.70
N GLY A 81 -7.66 -11.55 7.97
CA GLY A 81 -7.01 -10.32 8.41
C GLY A 81 -5.70 -10.09 7.68
N ARG A 82 -5.27 -8.83 7.62
CA ARG A 82 -3.96 -8.43 7.07
C ARG A 82 -2.85 -8.84 8.03
N GLY A 83 -2.57 -10.13 8.08
CA GLY A 83 -1.56 -10.74 8.94
C GLY A 83 -0.15 -10.48 8.44
N VAL A 84 0.84 -10.86 9.25
CA VAL A 84 2.25 -10.91 8.86
C VAL A 84 2.50 -12.19 8.04
N PHE A 85 1.70 -12.42 7.01
CA PHE A 85 1.94 -13.53 6.11
C PHE A 85 3.12 -13.15 5.23
N ARG A 86 4.23 -13.85 5.40
CA ARG A 86 5.40 -13.68 4.55
C ARG A 86 5.25 -14.59 3.33
N PRO A 87 5.61 -14.10 2.14
CA PRO A 87 5.64 -14.94 0.96
C PRO A 87 6.71 -16.01 1.17
N THR A 88 6.38 -17.26 0.86
CA THR A 88 7.35 -18.36 0.97
C THR A 88 8.11 -18.53 -0.34
N ARG A 89 9.29 -19.15 -0.29
CA ARG A 89 10.05 -19.44 -1.52
C ARG A 89 9.30 -20.47 -2.38
N GLU A 90 8.64 -21.42 -1.74
CA GLU A 90 7.88 -22.51 -2.35
C GLU A 90 6.47 -22.10 -2.76
N ARG A 91 6.06 -20.84 -2.53
CA ARG A 91 4.73 -20.29 -2.86
C ARG A 91 3.58 -21.09 -2.26
N GLN A 92 3.76 -21.64 -1.06
CA GLN A 92 2.73 -22.42 -0.37
C GLN A 92 1.44 -21.62 -0.21
N GLU A 93 1.57 -20.30 -0.02
CA GLU A 93 0.45 -19.40 0.11
C GLU A 93 -0.50 -19.40 -1.10
N PHE A 94 -0.07 -19.79 -2.30
CA PHE A 94 -0.95 -19.85 -3.48
C PHE A 94 -2.09 -20.87 -3.32
N ASN A 95 -1.97 -21.80 -2.37
CA ASN A 95 -3.05 -22.72 -2.02
C ASN A 95 -4.16 -22.04 -1.21
N GLU A 96 -3.87 -20.95 -0.51
CA GLU A 96 -4.84 -20.27 0.33
C GLU A 96 -5.99 -19.66 -0.49
N GLU A 97 -7.21 -19.77 0.04
CA GLU A 97 -8.41 -19.17 -0.55
C GLU A 97 -8.34 -17.65 -0.59
N GLU A 98 -7.72 -17.05 0.43
CA GLU A 98 -7.51 -15.62 0.53
C GLU A 98 -6.11 -15.35 1.07
N TYR A 99 -5.45 -14.34 0.53
CA TYR A 99 -4.12 -13.95 0.98
C TYR A 99 -3.92 -12.45 0.76
N LEU A 100 -3.31 -11.79 1.73
CA LEU A 100 -2.87 -10.40 1.62
C LEU A 100 -1.50 -10.28 2.28
N VAL A 101 -0.55 -9.67 1.56
CA VAL A 101 0.81 -9.41 2.03
C VAL A 101 1.16 -7.95 1.83
N LYS A 102 1.96 -7.39 2.74
CA LYS A 102 2.57 -6.07 2.52
C LYS A 102 3.52 -6.16 1.33
N LEU A 103 3.29 -5.33 0.31
CA LEU A 103 4.12 -5.27 -0.88
C LEU A 103 5.60 -5.04 -0.53
N SER A 104 5.90 -4.27 0.53
CA SER A 104 7.27 -4.07 1.03
C SER A 104 8.00 -5.40 1.27
N MET A 105 7.31 -6.43 1.77
CA MET A 105 7.90 -7.75 2.02
C MET A 105 8.33 -8.45 0.73
N LEU A 106 7.65 -8.19 -0.39
CA LEU A 106 8.05 -8.68 -1.72
C LEU A 106 9.26 -7.89 -2.27
N CYS A 107 9.46 -6.66 -1.80
CA CYS A 107 10.60 -5.81 -2.13
C CYS A 107 11.85 -6.10 -1.26
N GLY A 108 11.73 -6.93 -0.23
CA GLY A 108 12.80 -7.12 0.76
C GLY A 108 12.82 -6.06 1.88
N GLU A 109 11.75 -5.29 2.03
CA GLU A 109 11.57 -4.26 3.07
C GLU A 109 10.56 -4.74 4.14
N ASN A 110 10.80 -4.48 5.43
CA ASN A 110 9.97 -5.04 6.50
C ASN A 110 8.72 -4.21 6.86
N ASP A 111 8.79 -2.87 6.82
CA ASP A 111 7.83 -2.02 7.55
C ASP A 111 7.18 -0.90 6.73
N GLY A 112 6.82 -1.18 5.46
CA GLY A 112 6.13 -0.19 4.61
C GLY A 112 7.01 0.99 4.21
N TRP A 113 6.37 2.11 3.89
CA TRP A 113 7.06 3.29 3.34
C TRP A 113 6.86 4.53 4.21
N SER A 114 7.96 4.99 4.81
CA SER A 114 8.02 6.23 5.58
C SER A 114 8.25 7.45 4.68
N VAL A 115 7.46 8.50 4.91
CA VAL A 115 7.58 9.81 4.26
C VAL A 115 8.49 10.75 5.05
N SER A 116 8.65 10.50 6.36
CA SER A 116 9.36 11.39 7.29
C SER A 116 10.86 11.12 7.40
N ASP A 117 11.34 9.94 7.02
CA ASP A 117 12.77 9.60 7.15
C ASP A 117 13.68 10.31 6.14
N MET A 118 13.13 11.14 5.24
CA MET A 118 13.92 11.95 4.31
C MET A 118 14.12 13.41 4.74
N THR A 119 13.59 13.83 5.89
CA THR A 119 14.07 15.03 6.56
C THR A 119 15.00 14.62 7.69
N ALA A 120 16.25 14.31 7.34
CA ALA A 120 17.37 14.65 8.19
C ALA A 120 17.31 16.16 8.47
N LEU A 121 16.50 16.56 9.45
CA LEU A 121 17.00 17.51 10.43
C LEU A 121 18.14 16.76 11.10
N GLY A 122 19.36 17.19 10.77
CA GLY A 122 20.59 16.44 10.98
C GLY A 122 20.79 15.92 12.40
N ASP A 123 21.68 14.94 12.50
CA ASP A 123 22.42 14.54 13.70
C ASP A 123 22.04 15.34 14.95
N SER A 124 21.06 14.85 15.68
CA SER A 124 20.83 15.31 17.04
C SER A 124 20.30 14.16 17.86
N GLU A 125 21.16 13.63 18.73
CA GLU A 125 20.82 12.72 19.83
C GLU A 125 19.93 13.40 20.90
N THR A 126 19.12 14.39 20.53
CA THR A 126 18.15 15.01 21.44
C THR A 126 16.75 14.58 21.05
N LEU A 127 16.08 13.92 22.00
CA LEU A 127 14.64 13.64 21.93
C LEU A 127 13.92 14.93 21.49
N PRO A 128 13.11 14.91 20.41
CA PRO A 128 12.45 16.11 19.95
C PRO A 128 11.51 16.59 21.04
N ASP A 129 11.71 17.84 21.45
CA ASP A 129 10.81 18.62 22.30
C ASP A 129 9.36 18.38 21.87
N PHE A 130 8.52 17.88 22.77
CA PHE A 130 7.14 17.47 22.44
C PHE A 130 6.36 18.63 21.79
N GLU A 131 6.66 19.87 22.17
CA GLU A 131 6.11 21.09 21.58
C GLU A 131 6.52 21.28 20.11
N LYS A 132 7.77 20.98 19.72
CA LYS A 132 8.21 21.05 18.31
C LYS A 132 7.57 19.96 17.46
N LEU A 133 7.35 18.78 18.04
CA LEU A 133 6.62 17.69 17.38
C LEU A 133 5.17 18.12 17.11
N VAL A 134 4.49 18.68 18.11
CA VAL A 134 3.12 19.19 17.99
C VAL A 134 3.06 20.37 17.00
N GLU A 135 3.97 21.33 17.06
CA GLU A 135 4.04 22.44 16.09
C GLU A 135 4.24 21.95 14.66
N SER A 136 5.08 20.93 14.45
CA SER A 136 5.33 20.37 13.11
C SER A 136 4.13 19.61 12.54
N GLN A 137 3.25 19.07 13.41
CA GLN A 137 1.98 18.46 13.02
C GLN A 137 0.89 19.50 12.74
N VAL A 138 0.97 20.68 13.37
CA VAL A 138 0.00 21.78 13.23
C VAL A 138 0.32 22.70 12.05
N ARG A 139 1.59 22.80 11.63
CA ARG A 139 1.96 23.63 10.46
C ARG A 139 1.33 23.07 9.19
N ASN A 140 0.48 23.88 8.57
CA ASN A 140 -0.01 23.63 7.21
C ASN A 140 1.18 23.54 6.26
N ILE A 141 1.50 22.34 5.80
CA ILE A 141 2.56 22.14 4.80
C ILE A 141 1.99 22.54 3.44
N PRO A 142 2.67 23.43 2.69
CA PRO A 142 2.26 23.75 1.33
C PRO A 142 2.19 22.48 0.47
N ALA A 143 1.19 22.39 -0.40
CA ALA A 143 1.01 21.24 -1.28
C ALA A 143 2.25 20.97 -2.16
N THR A 144 3.01 22.01 -2.53
CA THR A 144 4.27 21.89 -3.29
C THR A 144 5.35 21.15 -2.50
N THR A 145 5.56 21.52 -1.24
CA THR A 145 6.48 20.85 -0.32
C THR A 145 6.04 19.41 -0.05
N ALA A 146 4.75 19.18 0.19
CA ALA A 146 4.20 17.84 0.37
C ALA A 146 4.46 16.95 -0.85
N ARG A 147 4.27 17.45 -2.08
CA ARG A 147 4.58 16.72 -3.32
C ARG A 147 6.05 16.36 -3.42
N ALA A 148 6.95 17.30 -3.13
CA ALA A 148 8.39 17.07 -3.22
C ALA A 148 8.87 15.94 -2.30
N ILE A 149 8.26 15.80 -1.11
CA ILE A 149 8.62 14.76 -0.14
C ILE A 149 7.90 13.43 -0.46
N VAL A 150 6.60 13.47 -0.74
CA VAL A 150 5.76 12.28 -0.90
C VAL A 150 6.01 11.56 -2.23
N TYR A 151 6.16 12.29 -3.33
CA TYR A 151 6.18 11.68 -4.67
C TYR A 151 7.32 10.67 -4.85
N PRO A 152 8.58 10.95 -4.44
CA PRO A 152 9.66 9.96 -4.59
C PRO A 152 9.37 8.65 -3.84
N VAL A 153 8.76 8.72 -2.65
CA VAL A 153 8.42 7.53 -1.86
C VAL A 153 7.30 6.74 -2.53
N VAL A 154 6.28 7.44 -3.02
CA VAL A 154 5.17 6.81 -3.75
C VAL A 154 5.66 6.15 -5.05
N GLU A 155 6.57 6.78 -5.78
CA GLU A 155 7.18 6.18 -6.99
C GLU A 155 7.97 4.92 -6.65
N LYS A 156 8.75 4.89 -5.57
CA LYS A 156 9.43 3.66 -5.13
C LYS A 156 8.45 2.51 -4.87
N ALA A 157 7.33 2.80 -4.19
CA ALA A 157 6.30 1.80 -3.94
C ALA A 157 5.63 1.31 -5.24
N LEU A 158 5.35 2.21 -6.18
CA LEU A 158 4.77 1.87 -7.50
C LEU A 158 5.75 1.06 -8.36
N ASP A 159 7.03 1.40 -8.33
CA ASP A 159 8.08 0.65 -9.03
C ASP A 159 8.23 -0.75 -8.45
N CYS A 160 8.12 -0.90 -7.12
CA CYS A 160 8.10 -2.24 -6.54
C CYS A 160 6.81 -3.00 -6.90
N LEU A 161 5.66 -2.30 -6.96
CA LEU A 161 4.42 -2.92 -7.41
C LEU A 161 4.60 -3.48 -8.82
N GLU A 162 5.12 -2.70 -9.75
CA GLU A 162 5.36 -3.13 -11.13
C GLU A 162 6.38 -4.28 -11.23
N LYS A 163 7.51 -4.18 -10.52
CA LYS A 163 8.61 -5.15 -10.65
C LYS A 163 8.43 -6.43 -9.84
N LYS A 164 7.62 -6.41 -8.78
CA LYS A 164 7.49 -7.52 -7.83
C LYS A 164 6.03 -7.86 -7.53
N GLY A 165 5.18 -6.88 -7.29
CA GLY A 165 3.78 -7.12 -6.94
C GLY A 165 2.96 -7.70 -8.09
N ILE A 166 2.99 -7.07 -9.27
CA ILE A 166 2.26 -7.54 -10.46
C ILE A 166 2.77 -8.91 -10.93
N PRO A 167 4.10 -9.15 -11.07
CA PRO A 167 4.61 -10.49 -11.37
C PRO A 167 4.17 -11.55 -10.36
N TYR A 168 4.15 -11.21 -9.07
CA TYR A 168 3.72 -12.14 -8.03
C TYR A 168 2.24 -12.52 -8.16
N LEU A 169 1.37 -11.57 -8.51
CA LEU A 169 -0.04 -11.85 -8.82
C LEU A 169 -0.17 -12.69 -10.09
N ASN A 170 0.61 -12.40 -11.13
CA ASN A 170 0.61 -13.19 -12.37
C ASN A 170 1.05 -14.64 -12.13
N ASP A 171 2.09 -14.87 -11.32
CA ASP A 171 2.53 -16.21 -10.92
C ASP A 171 1.40 -16.97 -10.21
N PHE A 172 0.68 -16.28 -9.31
CA PHE A 172 -0.48 -16.84 -8.62
C PHE A 172 -1.61 -17.21 -9.59
N LEU A 173 -1.88 -16.35 -10.59
CA LEU A 173 -2.91 -16.62 -11.59
C LEU A 173 -2.56 -17.80 -12.49
N ALA A 174 -1.31 -17.89 -12.96
CA ALA A 174 -0.83 -19.04 -13.71
C ALA A 174 -1.00 -20.33 -12.91
N TYR A 175 -0.59 -20.31 -11.64
CA TYR A 175 -0.76 -21.45 -10.73
C TYR A 175 -2.22 -21.88 -10.54
N THR A 176 -3.14 -20.92 -10.47
CA THR A 176 -4.55 -21.18 -10.16
C THR A 176 -5.36 -21.57 -11.38
N ILE A 177 -5.03 -21.06 -12.57
CA ILE A 177 -5.77 -21.33 -13.81
C ILE A 177 -5.30 -22.63 -14.48
N GLU A 178 -4.03 -23.01 -14.31
CA GLU A 178 -3.49 -24.25 -14.88
C GLU A 178 -3.85 -25.51 -14.08
N LYS A 179 -4.42 -25.36 -12.88
CA LYS A 179 -4.90 -26.44 -12.02
C LYS A 179 -6.39 -26.69 -12.22
#